data_AF-A0A9P6DI52-F1
#
_entry.id   AF-A0A9P6DI52-F1
#
_cell.length_a   1.000
_cell.length_b   1.000
_cell.length_c   1.000
_cell.angle_alpha   90.00
_cell.angle_beta   90.00
_cell.angle_gamma   90.00
#
_symmetry.space_group_name_H-M   'P 1'
#
loop_
_entity.id
_entity.type
_entity.pdbx_description
1 polymer ?
#
loop_
_entity_poly.entity_id
_entity_poly.type
_entity_poly.pdbx_seq_one_letter_code
_entity_poly.pdbx_strand_id
1 'polypeptide(L)'
;MPAAIPQRASTSPNPELKSYSFQQALPILAQMSENRDFVDALVKLKGEQDELERRLWDERASIRKKYEDKVKVARTKANMIGVGLSKHDADMMSTNYKNELRKFDLERVLPAWDGLLSNQQIALTSLGVPTMFATTTKATRERQQKVMQVLEGLL
;
A
#
# COMPACT_ATOMS: atom_id res chain seq x y z
N MET A 1 -39.77 15.67 -36.41
CA MET A 1 -38.30 15.70 -36.41
C MET A 1 -37.81 15.71 -34.96
N PRO A 2 -37.55 14.56 -34.32
CA PRO A 2 -36.96 14.56 -32.98
C PRO A 2 -35.43 14.58 -33.06
N ALA A 3 -34.83 15.47 -32.27
CA ALA A 3 -33.39 15.70 -32.17
C ALA A 3 -32.66 14.52 -31.54
N ALA A 4 -31.51 14.17 -32.12
CA ALA A 4 -30.65 13.09 -31.66
C ALA A 4 -29.98 13.45 -30.31
N ILE A 5 -30.12 12.56 -29.34
CA ILE A 5 -29.43 12.61 -28.05
C ILE A 5 -27.96 12.19 -28.31
N PRO A 6 -26.95 12.97 -27.91
CA PRO A 6 -25.56 12.54 -28.04
C PRO A 6 -25.30 11.37 -27.08
N GLN A 7 -24.99 10.21 -27.65
CA GLN A 7 -24.61 9.01 -26.92
C GLN A 7 -23.31 9.29 -26.15
N ARG A 8 -23.35 9.17 -24.82
CA ARG A 8 -22.14 9.10 -23.99
C ARG A 8 -21.34 7.88 -24.45
N ALA A 9 -20.14 8.13 -24.99
CA ALA A 9 -19.21 7.07 -25.38
C ALA A 9 -18.94 6.16 -24.18
N SER A 10 -19.28 4.88 -24.33
CA SER A 10 -18.94 3.82 -23.42
C SER A 10 -17.41 3.67 -23.35
N THR A 11 -16.82 4.03 -22.22
CA THR A 11 -15.39 3.84 -21.93
C THR A 11 -15.10 2.36 -21.66
N SER A 12 -15.10 1.54 -22.72
CA SER A 12 -14.49 0.22 -22.65
C SER A 12 -12.99 0.42 -22.39
N PRO A 13 -12.37 -0.25 -21.40
CA PRO A 13 -10.94 -0.12 -21.16
C PRO A 13 -10.19 -0.56 -22.42
N ASN A 14 -9.53 0.39 -23.09
CA ASN A 14 -8.91 0.18 -24.39
C ASN A 14 -7.86 -0.94 -24.28
N PRO A 15 -8.07 -2.13 -24.87
CA PRO A 15 -7.21 -3.30 -24.65
C PRO A 15 -5.75 -3.05 -25.05
N GLU A 16 -5.52 -2.11 -25.96
CA GLU A 16 -4.19 -1.68 -26.41
C GLU A 16 -3.37 -1.05 -25.26
N LEU A 17 -4.03 -0.42 -24.28
CA LEU A 17 -3.35 0.21 -23.14
C LEU A 17 -2.55 -0.81 -22.31
N LYS A 18 -3.00 -2.07 -22.25
CA LYS A 18 -2.35 -3.13 -21.47
C LYS A 18 -1.10 -3.69 -22.16
N SER A 19 -1.03 -3.60 -23.49
CA SER A 19 0.06 -4.16 -24.30
C SER A 19 1.27 -3.24 -24.47
N TYR A 20 1.16 -1.96 -24.11
CA TYR A 20 2.29 -1.04 -24.28
C TYR A 20 3.55 -1.50 -23.54
N SER A 21 4.70 -1.28 -24.18
CA SER A 21 6.00 -1.33 -23.52
C SER A 21 6.20 -0.10 -22.64
N PHE A 22 7.17 -0.16 -21.73
CA PHE A 22 7.51 1.01 -20.90
C PHE A 22 7.88 2.23 -21.76
N GLN A 23 8.66 2.04 -22.83
CA GLN A 23 9.08 3.13 -23.72
C GLN A 23 7.89 3.76 -24.46
N GLN A 24 6.90 2.96 -24.86
CA GLN A 24 5.69 3.46 -25.51
C GLN A 24 4.76 4.20 -24.55
N ALA A 25 4.82 3.88 -23.25
CA ALA A 25 4.02 4.55 -22.23
C ALA A 25 4.53 5.98 -21.93
N LEU A 26 5.84 6.22 -21.98
CA LEU A 26 6.45 7.52 -21.61
C LEU A 26 5.82 8.76 -22.26
N PRO A 27 5.66 8.85 -23.59
CA PRO A 27 5.05 10.02 -24.21
C PRO A 27 3.59 10.22 -23.78
N ILE A 28 2.86 9.12 -23.53
CA ILE A 28 1.48 9.17 -23.05
C ILE A 28 1.46 9.71 -21.61
N LEU A 29 2.35 9.23 -20.74
CA LEU A 29 2.47 9.70 -19.35
C LEU A 29 2.83 11.19 -19.28
N ALA A 30 3.71 11.66 -20.17
CA ALA A 30 4.06 13.07 -20.29
C ALA A 30 2.86 13.92 -20.72
N GLN A 31 2.02 13.44 -21.64
CA GLN A 31 0.79 14.14 -22.00
C GLN A 31 -0.23 14.14 -20.85
N MET A 32 -0.33 13.06 -20.10
CA MET A 32 -1.24 12.96 -18.96
C MET A 32 -0.83 13.91 -17.81
N SER A 33 0.46 14.20 -17.63
CA SER A 33 0.93 15.10 -16.57
C SER A 33 0.50 16.56 -16.77
N GLU A 34 0.20 16.95 -18.00
CA GLU A 34 -0.36 18.28 -18.31
C GLU A 34 -1.82 18.42 -17.84
N ASN A 35 -2.51 17.31 -17.55
CA ASN A 35 -3.88 17.30 -17.05
C ASN A 35 -3.92 17.40 -15.52
N ARG A 36 -4.43 18.52 -15.02
CA ARG A 36 -4.55 18.78 -13.57
C ARG A 36 -5.43 17.75 -12.85
N ASP A 37 -6.54 17.32 -13.45
CA ASP A 37 -7.45 16.35 -12.83
C ASP A 37 -6.76 14.99 -12.62
N PHE A 38 -5.85 14.63 -13.53
CA PHE A 38 -5.03 13.43 -13.41
C PHE A 38 -4.02 13.55 -12.26
N VAL A 39 -3.33 14.69 -12.17
CA VAL A 39 -2.37 14.94 -11.08
C VAL A 39 -3.08 14.94 -9.72
N ASP A 40 -4.25 15.59 -9.61
CA ASP A 40 -5.04 15.60 -8.38
C ASP A 40 -5.48 14.18 -7.97
N ALA A 41 -5.83 13.32 -8.94
CA ALA A 41 -6.13 11.92 -8.68
C ALA A 41 -4.90 11.13 -8.20
N LEU A 42 -3.71 11.39 -8.75
CA LEU A 42 -2.45 10.78 -8.27
C LEU A 42 -2.11 11.22 -6.85
N VAL A 43 -2.24 12.52 -6.54
CA VAL A 43 -2.04 13.06 -5.18
C VAL A 43 -2.97 12.37 -4.20
N LYS A 44 -4.24 12.17 -4.58
CA LYS A 44 -5.20 11.45 -3.76
C LYS A 44 -4.78 10.00 -3.49
N LEU A 45 -4.38 9.26 -4.53
CA LEU A 45 -3.92 7.87 -4.39
C LEU A 45 -2.68 7.77 -3.49
N LYS A 46 -1.76 8.74 -3.58
CA LYS A 46 -0.61 8.85 -2.68
C LYS A 46 -1.04 9.15 -1.25
N GLY A 47 -1.98 10.07 -1.04
CA GLY A 47 -2.52 10.38 0.28
C GLY A 47 -3.17 9.16 0.95
N GLU A 48 -3.93 8.35 0.19
CA GLU A 48 -4.51 7.10 0.67
C GLU A 48 -3.44 6.07 1.07
N GLN A 49 -2.34 5.99 0.32
CA GLN A 49 -1.18 5.17 0.67
C GLN A 49 -0.53 5.66 1.96
N ASP A 50 -0.19 6.95 2.05
CA ASP A 50 0.48 7.54 3.21
C ASP A 50 -0.36 7.38 4.50
N GLU A 51 -1.70 7.51 4.38
CA GLU A 51 -2.61 7.28 5.49
C GLU A 51 -2.65 5.80 5.93
N LEU A 52 -2.64 4.86 4.99
CA LEU A 52 -2.55 3.44 5.32
C LEU A 52 -1.22 3.12 6.02
N GLU A 53 -0.11 3.60 5.46
CA GLU A 53 1.23 3.38 6.03
C GLU A 53 1.34 3.94 7.45
N ARG A 54 0.82 5.15 7.68
CA ARG A 54 0.79 5.75 9.02
C ARG A 54 -0.03 4.91 10.00
N ARG A 55 -1.23 4.47 9.60
CA ARG A 55 -2.07 3.61 10.45
C ARG A 55 -1.38 2.29 10.81
N LEU A 56 -0.80 1.61 9.82
CA LEU A 56 -0.09 0.35 10.06
C LEU A 56 1.15 0.55 10.93
N TRP A 57 1.85 1.67 10.77
CA TRP A 57 2.97 2.06 11.62
C TRP A 57 2.55 2.25 13.08
N ASP A 58 1.46 3.00 13.31
CA ASP A 58 0.94 3.26 14.64
C ASP A 58 0.43 1.98 15.31
N GLU A 59 -0.28 1.12 14.57
CA GLU A 59 -0.70 -0.20 15.03
C GLU A 59 0.52 -1.05 15.45
N ARG A 60 1.58 -1.10 14.63
CA ARG A 60 2.82 -1.82 14.96
C ARG A 60 3.56 -1.23 16.17
N ALA A 61 3.59 0.09 16.28
CA ALA A 61 4.17 0.80 17.42
C ALA A 61 3.41 0.50 18.72
N SER A 62 2.08 0.37 18.65
CA SER A 62 1.24 0.00 19.79
C SER A 62 1.57 -1.41 20.32
N ILE A 63 1.81 -2.38 19.42
CA ILE A 63 2.24 -3.74 19.80
C ILE A 63 3.57 -3.68 20.53
N ARG A 64 4.55 -2.95 19.98
CA ARG A 64 5.85 -2.77 20.64
C ARG A 64 5.70 -2.16 22.03
N LYS A 65 4.98 -1.04 22.14
CA LYS A 65 4.74 -0.36 23.42
C LYS A 65 4.06 -1.27 24.46
N LYS A 66 3.05 -2.03 24.04
CA LYS A 66 2.36 -3.02 24.89
C LYS A 66 3.34 -4.02 25.52
N TYR A 67 4.34 -4.51 24.76
CA TYR A 67 5.33 -5.45 25.28
C TYR A 67 6.42 -4.78 26.10
N GLU A 68 6.84 -3.57 25.74
CA GLU A 68 7.74 -2.75 26.57
C GLU A 68 7.13 -2.50 27.96
N ASP A 69 5.85 -2.14 28.03
CA ASP A 69 5.12 -1.93 29.27
C ASP A 69 5.01 -3.22 30.10
N LYS A 70 4.72 -4.37 29.46
CA LYS A 70 4.70 -5.68 30.13
C LYS A 70 6.06 -6.04 30.75
N VAL A 71 7.14 -5.83 30.00
CA VAL A 71 8.51 -6.09 30.50
C VAL A 71 8.83 -5.15 31.66
N LYS A 72 8.48 -3.86 31.55
CA LYS A 72 8.68 -2.88 32.62
C LYS A 72 7.98 -3.31 33.91
N VAL A 73 6.70 -3.66 33.82
CA VAL A 73 5.91 -4.13 34.98
C VAL A 73 6.52 -5.40 35.59
N ALA A 74 6.89 -6.38 34.76
CA ALA A 74 7.49 -7.62 35.25
C ALA A 74 8.83 -7.38 35.96
N ARG A 75 9.67 -6.52 35.39
CA ARG A 75 10.95 -6.13 35.99
C ARG A 75 10.75 -5.39 37.31
N THR A 76 9.80 -4.46 37.39
CA THR A 76 9.48 -3.78 38.65
C THR A 76 9.00 -4.75 39.72
N LYS A 77 8.09 -5.68 39.38
CA LYS A 77 7.61 -6.71 40.31
C LYS A 77 8.73 -7.63 40.81
N ALA A 78 9.60 -8.09 39.91
CA ALA A 78 10.74 -8.92 40.27
C ALA A 78 11.65 -8.18 41.28
N ASN A 79 12.03 -6.94 40.95
CA ASN A 79 12.86 -6.11 41.82
C ASN A 79 12.24 -5.88 43.21
N MET A 80 10.91 -5.73 43.31
CA MET A 80 10.23 -5.58 44.62
C MET A 80 10.37 -6.84 45.50
N ILE A 81 10.44 -8.02 44.90
CA ILE A 81 10.60 -9.31 45.61
C ILE A 81 12.10 -9.61 45.85
N GLY A 82 13.01 -8.74 45.40
CA GLY A 82 14.45 -8.93 45.53
C GLY A 82 15.03 -9.97 44.57
N VAL A 83 14.26 -10.39 43.57
CA VAL A 83 14.68 -11.35 42.54
C VAL A 83 14.74 -10.66 41.17
N GLY A 84 15.72 -11.02 40.34
CA GLY A 84 15.77 -10.54 38.96
C GLY A 84 14.65 -11.13 38.10
N LEU A 85 14.41 -10.56 36.91
CA LEU A 85 13.52 -11.19 35.93
C LEU A 85 14.11 -12.55 35.53
N SER A 86 13.32 -13.62 35.68
CA SER A 86 13.72 -14.97 35.29
C SER A 86 13.98 -15.03 33.78
N LYS A 87 15.00 -15.81 33.39
CA LYS A 87 15.29 -16.09 31.97
C LYS A 87 14.08 -16.70 31.26
N HIS A 88 13.39 -17.63 31.91
CA HIS A 88 12.19 -18.26 31.37
C HIS A 88 11.09 -17.22 31.07
N ASP A 89 10.86 -16.28 31.97
CA ASP A 89 9.85 -15.24 31.79
C ASP A 89 10.23 -14.25 30.69
N ALA A 90 11.53 -13.88 30.62
CA ALA A 90 12.05 -13.06 29.54
C ALA A 90 11.91 -13.73 28.16
N ASP A 91 12.25 -15.02 28.06
CA ASP A 91 12.14 -15.82 26.84
C ASP A 91 10.68 -15.98 26.40
N MET A 92 9.76 -16.19 27.36
CA MET A 92 8.32 -16.26 27.09
C MET A 92 7.78 -14.93 26.57
N MET A 93 8.15 -13.81 27.20
CA MET A 93 7.72 -12.47 26.74
C MET A 93 8.25 -12.15 25.33
N SER A 94 9.51 -12.50 25.06
CA SER A 94 10.14 -12.34 23.74
C SER A 94 9.44 -13.18 22.67
N THR A 95 9.12 -14.44 23.00
CA THR A 95 8.41 -15.35 22.09
C THR A 95 7.01 -14.83 21.77
N ASN A 96 6.27 -14.40 22.80
CA ASN A 96 4.93 -13.84 22.63
C ASN A 96 4.93 -12.56 21.78
N TYR A 97 5.90 -11.67 22.00
CA TYR A 97 6.08 -10.47 21.17
C TYR A 97 6.32 -10.82 19.70
N LYS A 98 7.25 -11.74 19.42
CA LYS A 98 7.55 -12.17 18.04
C LYS A 98 6.35 -12.80 17.36
N ASN A 99 5.58 -13.62 18.09
CA ASN A 99 4.39 -14.27 17.56
C ASN A 99 3.29 -13.25 17.24
N GLU A 100 3.03 -12.30 18.15
CA GLU A 100 2.02 -11.26 17.93
C GLU A 100 2.42 -10.33 16.78
N LEU A 101 3.69 -9.94 16.68
CA LEU A 101 4.20 -9.13 15.58
C LEU A 101 4.09 -9.86 14.24
N ARG A 102 4.48 -11.15 14.20
CA ARG A 102 4.35 -11.96 13.00
C ARG A 102 2.89 -12.12 12.57
N LYS A 103 1.98 -12.32 13.52
CA LYS A 103 0.55 -12.42 13.26
C LYS A 103 0.02 -11.11 12.67
N PHE A 104 0.41 -9.97 13.25
CA PHE A 104 0.08 -8.65 12.71
C PHE A 104 0.60 -8.46 11.29
N ASP A 105 1.87 -8.76 11.03
CA ASP A 105 2.45 -8.60 9.70
C ASP A 105 1.72 -9.49 8.66
N LEU A 106 1.40 -10.75 9.00
CA LEU A 106 0.75 -11.69 8.07
C LEU A 106 -0.75 -11.44 7.87
N GLU A 107 -1.49 -11.15 8.94
CA GLU A 107 -2.95 -11.10 8.91
C GLU A 107 -3.48 -9.68 8.73
N ARG A 108 -2.68 -8.65 9.00
CA ARG A 108 -3.10 -7.25 8.95
C ARG A 108 -2.34 -6.45 7.90
N VAL A 109 -1.01 -6.48 7.91
CA VAL A 109 -0.19 -5.66 7.00
C VAL A 109 -0.28 -6.17 5.57
N LEU A 110 0.03 -7.45 5.33
CA LEU A 110 0.03 -8.01 3.97
C LEU A 110 -1.33 -7.85 3.27
N PRO A 111 -2.49 -8.20 3.89
CA PRO A 111 -3.77 -8.06 3.22
C PRO A 111 -4.14 -6.59 2.95
N ALA A 112 -3.78 -5.67 3.85
CA ALA A 112 -4.03 -4.25 3.64
C ALA A 112 -3.21 -3.68 2.48
N TRP A 113 -1.95 -4.10 2.36
CA TRP A 113 -1.09 -3.75 1.23
C TRP A 113 -1.58 -4.34 -0.10
N ASP A 114 -1.99 -5.62 -0.11
CA ASP A 114 -2.58 -6.24 -1.30
C ASP A 114 -3.85 -5.50 -1.75
N GLY A 115 -4.69 -5.09 -0.79
CA GLY A 115 -5.87 -4.27 -1.05
C GLY A 115 -5.54 -2.90 -1.63
N LEU A 116 -4.56 -2.19 -1.05
CA LEU A 116 -4.09 -0.90 -1.57
C LEU A 116 -3.59 -1.03 -3.00
N LEU A 117 -2.72 -2.01 -3.26
CA LEU A 117 -2.17 -2.25 -4.59
C LEU A 117 -3.27 -2.56 -5.61
N SER A 118 -4.25 -3.39 -5.25
CA SER A 118 -5.38 -3.70 -6.12
C SER A 118 -6.20 -2.46 -6.45
N ASN A 119 -6.51 -1.63 -5.44
CA ASN A 119 -7.25 -0.38 -5.63
C ASN A 119 -6.48 0.61 -6.51
N GLN A 120 -5.17 0.78 -6.28
CA GLN A 120 -4.31 1.62 -7.11
C GLN A 120 -4.27 1.13 -8.57
N GLN A 121 -4.11 -0.18 -8.80
CA GLN A 121 -4.14 -0.76 -10.13
C GLN A 121 -5.48 -0.46 -10.83
N ILE A 122 -6.61 -0.66 -10.14
CA ILE A 122 -7.95 -0.38 -10.68
C ILE A 122 -8.12 1.11 -11.00
N ALA A 123 -7.74 1.98 -10.07
CA ALA A 123 -7.85 3.43 -10.24
C ALA A 123 -7.00 3.93 -11.41
N LEU A 124 -5.73 3.50 -11.51
CA LEU A 124 -4.84 3.87 -12.60
C LEU A 124 -5.32 3.31 -13.95
N THR A 125 -5.89 2.10 -13.98
CA THR A 125 -6.57 1.60 -15.19
C THR A 125 -7.75 2.48 -15.57
N SER A 126 -8.57 2.92 -14.60
CA SER A 126 -9.72 3.79 -14.88
C SER A 126 -9.33 5.18 -15.37
N LEU A 127 -8.15 5.67 -14.95
CA LEU A 127 -7.53 6.91 -15.43
C LEU A 127 -6.87 6.75 -16.81
N GLY A 128 -6.86 5.53 -17.37
CA GLY A 128 -6.27 5.25 -18.68
C GLY A 128 -4.74 5.16 -18.67
N VAL A 129 -4.11 4.99 -17.50
CA VAL A 129 -2.65 4.88 -17.40
C VAL A 129 -2.18 3.63 -18.16
N PRO A 130 -1.25 3.77 -19.13
CA PRO A 130 -0.74 2.64 -19.89
C PRO A 130 -0.13 1.58 -19.00
N THR A 131 -0.24 0.31 -19.41
CA THR A 131 0.32 -0.88 -18.74
C THR A 131 -0.29 -1.22 -17.37
N MET A 132 -1.18 -0.37 -16.84
CA MET A 132 -1.84 -0.58 -15.56
C MET A 132 -3.08 -1.46 -15.71
N PHE A 133 -3.08 -2.57 -14.98
CA PHE A 133 -4.20 -3.49 -14.82
C PHE A 133 -3.95 -4.40 -13.62
N ALA A 134 -5.03 -4.93 -13.03
CA ALA A 134 -4.94 -5.87 -11.92
C ALA A 134 -4.10 -7.10 -12.33
N THR A 135 -3.00 -7.34 -11.63
CA THR A 135 -2.08 -8.44 -11.94
C THR A 135 -1.22 -8.86 -10.75
N THR A 136 -0.95 -10.16 -10.68
CA THR A 136 -0.04 -10.79 -9.72
C THR A 136 1.27 -11.26 -10.38
N THR A 137 1.38 -11.17 -11.71
CA THR A 137 2.55 -11.66 -12.45
C THR A 137 3.75 -10.74 -12.25
N LYS A 138 4.86 -11.29 -11.73
CA LYS A 138 6.09 -10.54 -11.42
C LYS A 138 6.60 -9.67 -12.58
N ALA A 139 6.75 -10.24 -13.78
CA ALA A 139 7.24 -9.51 -14.94
C ALA A 139 6.34 -8.32 -15.33
N THR A 140 5.03 -8.44 -15.12
CA THR A 140 4.11 -7.32 -15.38
C THR A 140 4.19 -6.27 -14.27
N ARG A 141 4.30 -6.70 -13.02
CA ARG A 141 4.50 -5.79 -11.88
C ARG A 141 5.79 -4.96 -12.01
N GLU A 142 6.89 -5.56 -12.46
CA GLU A 142 8.15 -4.82 -12.71
C GLU A 142 7.97 -3.70 -13.75
N ARG A 143 7.16 -3.94 -14.79
CA ARG A 143 6.83 -2.91 -15.78
C ARG A 143 5.92 -1.83 -15.20
N GLN A 144 4.90 -2.21 -14.44
CA GLN A 144 4.03 -1.25 -13.75
C GLN A 144 4.82 -0.39 -12.76
N GLN A 145 5.78 -0.97 -12.05
CA GLN A 145 6.65 -0.25 -11.13
C GLN A 145 7.49 0.83 -11.84
N LYS A 146 8.01 0.56 -13.04
CA LYS A 146 8.71 1.58 -13.84
C LYS A 146 7.77 2.73 -14.22
N VAL A 147 6.52 2.44 -14.58
CA VAL A 147 5.51 3.49 -14.84
C VAL A 147 5.22 4.30 -13.58
N MET A 148 5.05 3.63 -12.42
CA MET A 148 4.85 4.30 -11.14
C MET A 148 6.01 5.23 -10.76
N GLN A 149 7.26 4.84 -10.99
CA GLN A 149 8.42 5.71 -10.74
C GLN A 149 8.37 7.01 -11.55
N VAL A 150 7.85 6.96 -12.77
CA VAL A 150 7.65 8.16 -13.59
C VAL A 150 6.53 9.01 -13.00
N LEU A 151 5.41 8.39 -12.62
CA LEU A 151 4.27 9.08 -12.01
C LEU A 151 4.61 9.73 -10.66
N GLU A 152 5.44 9.08 -9.85
CA GLU A 152 5.96 9.63 -8.60
C GLU A 152 6.81 10.88 -8.83
N GLY A 153 7.55 10.96 -9.94
CA GLY A 153 8.31 12.16 -10.30
C GLY A 153 7.44 13.35 -10.73
N LEU A 154 6.14 13.16 -10.89
CA LEU A 154 5.16 14.21 -11.21
C LEU A 154 4.49 14.81 -9.96
N LEU A 155 4.68 14.19 -8.79
CA LEU A 155 4.14 14.58 -7.49
C LEU A 155 5.15 15.42 -6.71
#